data_AF-A0A139W8S9-F1
#
_entry.id   AF-A0A139W8S9-F1
#
_cell.length_a   1.000
_cell.length_b   1.000
_cell.length_c   1.000
_cell.angle_alpha   90.00
_cell.angle_beta   90.00
_cell.angle_gamma   90.00
#
_symmetry.space_group_name_H-M   'P 1'
#
loop_
_entity.id
_entity.type
_entity.pdbx_description
1 polymer ?
#
loop_
_entity_poly.entity_id
_entity_poly.type
_entity_poly.pdbx_seq_one_letter_code
_entity_poly.pdbx_strand_id
1 'polypeptide(L)' 'MQTKVGLATLLQNYNFWVAGRTQEPLKYKVASFILAAEGEIWLDAEKL' A
#
# COMPACT_ATOMS: atom_id res chain seq x y z
N MET A 1 14.44 11.35 -1.31
CA MET A 1 13.67 12.28 -2.17
C MET A 1 12.72 11.55 -3.10
N GLN A 2 13.15 10.48 -3.78
CA GLN A 2 12.32 9.76 -4.76
C GLN A 2 10.97 9.25 -4.22
N THR A 3 10.93 8.66 -3.02
CA THR A 3 9.68 8.17 -2.41
C THR A 3 8.64 9.27 -2.21
N LYS A 4 9.06 10.49 -1.85
CA LYS A 4 8.14 11.62 -1.64
C LYS A 4 7.55 12.12 -2.96
N VAL A 5 8.38 12.25 -3.99
CA VAL A 5 7.92 12.66 -5.34
C VAL A 5 6.97 11.60 -5.90
N GLY A 6 7.33 10.31 -5.81
CA GLY A 6 6.47 9.22 -6.26
C GLY A 6 5.12 9.21 -5.56
N LEU A 7 5.10 9.34 -4.22
CA LEU A 7 3.86 9.38 -3.46
C LEU A 7 3.00 10.60 -3.82
N ALA A 8 3.59 11.79 -3.92
CA ALA A 8 2.87 13.00 -4.29
C ALA A 8 2.22 12.86 -5.67
N THR A 9 2.93 12.33 -6.66
CA THR A 9 2.40 12.09 -8.00
C THR A 9 1.26 11.05 -7.98
N LEU A 10 1.38 9.97 -7.20
CA LEU A 10 0.32 8.97 -7.07
C LEU A 10 -0.95 9.57 -6.46
N LEU A 11 -0.83 10.27 -5.35
CA LEU A 11 -1.97 10.90 -4.65
C LEU A 11 -2.61 12.03 -5.47
N GLN A 12 -1.85 12.70 -6.35
CA GLN A 12 -2.37 13.74 -7.22
C GLN A 12 -3.20 13.19 -8.39
N ASN A 13 -2.95 11.95 -8.83
CA ASN A 13 -3.51 11.43 -10.08
C ASN A 13 -4.45 10.24 -9.91
N TYR A 14 -4.58 9.68 -8.70
CA TYR A 14 -5.35 8.47 -8.45
C TYR A 14 -6.12 8.54 -7.12
N ASN A 15 -7.30 7.92 -7.10
CA ASN A 15 -8.00 7.52 -5.89
C ASN A 15 -7.61 6.08 -5.52
N PHE A 16 -7.55 5.79 -4.22
CA PHE A 16 -7.20 4.47 -3.70
C PHE A 16 -8.19 3.98 -2.66
N TRP A 17 -8.44 2.66 -2.65
CA TRP A 17 -9.21 1.95 -1.62
C TRP A 17 -8.49 0.67 -1.22
N VAL A 18 -8.73 0.20 0.01
CA VAL A 18 -8.21 -1.11 0.42
C VAL A 18 -8.96 -2.19 -0.35
N ALA A 19 -8.22 -2.99 -1.13
CA ALA A 19 -8.81 -4.07 -1.89
C ALA A 19 -9.31 -5.16 -0.95
N GLY A 20 -10.44 -5.80 -1.27
CA GLY A 20 -11.03 -6.86 -0.43
C GLY A 20 -10.16 -8.11 -0.23
N ARG A 21 -9.04 -8.23 -0.97
CA ARG A 21 -8.02 -9.29 -0.80
C ARG A 21 -6.94 -8.94 0.24
N THR A 22 -6.90 -7.70 0.73
CA THR A 22 -6.01 -7.31 1.82
C THR A 22 -6.48 -7.96 3.11
N GLN A 23 -5.55 -8.54 3.87
CA GLN A 23 -5.89 -9.18 5.13
C GLN A 23 -6.15 -8.13 6.21
N GLU A 24 -7.35 -8.18 6.81
CA GLU A 24 -7.75 -7.33 7.93
C GLU A 24 -8.18 -8.19 9.13
N PRO A 25 -7.72 -7.90 10.37
CA PRO A 25 -6.76 -6.85 10.73
C PRO A 25 -5.35 -7.15 10.21
N LEU A 26 -4.57 -6.10 9.95
CA LEU A 26 -3.22 -6.21 9.40
C LEU A 26 -2.32 -7.02 10.35
N LYS A 27 -1.72 -8.09 9.83
CA LYS A 27 -0.66 -8.86 10.52
C LYS A 27 0.69 -8.51 9.93
N TYR A 28 1.74 -8.62 10.74
CA TYR A 28 3.11 -8.32 10.31
C TYR A 28 3.94 -9.60 10.16
N LYS A 29 4.85 -9.62 9.18
CA LYS A 29 5.79 -10.72 9.01
C LYS A 29 6.73 -10.80 10.22
N VAL A 30 6.70 -11.93 10.90
CA VAL A 30 7.50 -12.18 12.13
C VAL A 30 9.00 -12.21 11.83
N ALA A 31 9.39 -12.69 10.65
CA ALA A 31 10.78 -12.72 10.18
C ALA A 31 10.92 -11.91 8.89
N SER A 32 11.22 -10.62 9.02
CA SER A 32 11.53 -9.77 7.89
C SER A 32 12.58 -8.72 8.26
N PHE A 33 13.47 -8.41 7.32
CA PHE A 33 14.50 -7.37 7.50
C PHE A 33 13.90 -5.96 7.57
N ILE A 34 12.73 -5.75 6.97
CA ILE A 34 11.97 -4.50 6.97
C ILE A 34 10.55 -4.82 7.45
N LEU A 35 9.91 -3.91 8.19
CA LEU A 35 8.52 -4.06 8.58
C LEU A 35 7.64 -4.28 7.34
N ALA A 36 6.97 -5.43 7.28
CA ALA A 36 6.15 -5.84 6.15
C ALA A 36 4.88 -6.51 6.64
N ALA A 37 3.79 -6.34 5.90
CA ALA A 37 2.54 -7.03 6.14
C ALA A 37 2.64 -8.51 5.75
N GLU A 38 2.04 -9.39 6.55
CA GLU A 38 1.72 -10.75 6.15
C GLU A 38 0.61 -10.70 5.09
N GLY A 39 0.76 -11.41 3.97
CA GLY A 39 -0.22 -11.37 2.86
C GLY A 39 -0.20 -10.10 1.98
N GLU A 40 0.75 -9.18 2.22
CA GLU A 40 0.89 -7.88 1.53
C GLU A 40 -0.27 -6.90 1.79
N ILE A 41 -0.18 -5.69 1.21
CA ILE A 41 -1.25 -4.68 1.25
C ILE A 41 -1.66 -4.40 -0.18
N TRP A 42 -2.90 -4.71 -0.51
CA TRP A 42 -3.46 -4.50 -1.83
C TRP A 42 -4.40 -3.30 -1.84
N LEU A 43 -4.20 -2.43 -2.81
CA LEU A 43 -5.05 -1.27 -3.04
C LEU A 43 -5.68 -1.39 -4.43
N ASP A 44 -6.96 -1.07 -4.51
CA ASP A 44 -7.60 -0.75 -5.78
C ASP A 44 -7.28 0.72 -6.09
N ALA A 45 -6.95 1.00 -7.34
CA ALA A 45 -6.55 2.34 -7.78
C ALA A 45 -7.34 2.74 -9.02
N GLU A 46 -7.91 3.95 -8.99
CA GLU A 46 -8.64 4.54 -10.11
C GLU A 46 -8.01 5.88 -10.46
N LYS A 47 -7.77 6.12 -11.75
CA LYS A 47 -7.20 7.38 -12.21
C LYS A 47 -8.27 8.48 -12.14
N LEU A 48 -7.87 9.67 -11.69
CA LEU A 48 -8.71 10.87 -11.71
C LEU A 48 -9.03 11.35 -13.13
#